data_AF-A0A7Y5HHR3-F1
#
_entry.id   AF-A0A7Y5HHR3-F1
#
_cell.length_a   1.000
_cell.length_b   1.000
_cell.length_c   1.000
_cell.angle_alpha   90.00
_cell.angle_beta   90.00
_cell.angle_gamma   90.00
#
_symmetry.space_group_name_H-M   'P 1'
#
loop_
_entity.id
_entity.type
_entity.pdbx_description
1 polymer ?
#
loop_
_entity_poly.entity_id
_entity_poly.type
_entity_poly.pdbx_seq_one_letter_code
_entity_poly.pdbx_strand_id
1 'polypeptide(L)' 'MYATYTMKRTNIYLSDRQLLLLGAAARSRGRSVADLVREAVEAWLVAA' A
#
# COMPACT_ATOMS: atom_id res chain seq x y z
N MET A 1 -11.23 5.74 -22.22
CA MET A 1 -9.77 5.87 -22.39
C MET A 1 -9.16 5.67 -21.02
N TYR A 2 -8.69 4.46 -20.70
CA TYR A 2 -8.04 4.21 -19.41
C TYR A 2 -6.76 5.05 -19.39
N ALA A 3 -6.67 6.03 -18.50
CA ALA A 3 -5.42 6.70 -18.25
C ALA A 3 -4.42 5.61 -17.85
N THR A 4 -3.51 5.25 -18.76
CA THR A 4 -2.32 4.46 -18.45
C THR A 4 -1.47 5.34 -17.54
N TYR A 5 -1.85 5.42 -16.28
CA TYR A 5 -1.01 6.02 -15.25
C TYR A 5 0.27 5.21 -15.25
N THR A 6 1.36 5.80 -15.76
CA THR A 6 2.68 5.23 -15.60
C THR A 6 3.00 5.20 -14.11
N MET A 7 2.84 4.03 -13.50
CA MET A 7 3.03 3.85 -12.08
C MET A 7 4.49 4.15 -11.74
N LYS A 8 4.73 5.18 -10.92
CA LYS A 8 6.07 5.45 -10.39
C LYS A 8 6.36 4.44 -9.29
N ARG A 9 7.49 3.74 -9.41
CA ARG A 9 7.93 2.76 -8.40
C ARG A 9 8.72 3.48 -7.32
N THR A 10 8.32 3.27 -6.07
CA THR A 10 9.01 3.77 -4.88
C THR A 10 9.23 2.61 -3.93
N ASN A 11 10.48 2.41 -3.50
CA ASN A 11 10.80 1.44 -2.47
C ASN A 11 10.53 2.08 -1.10
N ILE A 12 9.77 1.38 -0.26
CA ILE A 12 9.58 1.76 1.14
C ILE A 12 10.28 0.74 2.01
N TYR A 13 11.00 1.23 3.02
CA TYR A 13 11.71 0.39 3.96
C TYR A 13 10.89 0.29 5.25
N LEU A 14 10.53 -0.93 5.60
CA LEU A 14 9.78 -1.26 6.80
C LEU A 14 10.65 -2.16 7.68
N SER A 15 10.45 -2.10 8.99
CA SER A 15 10.95 -3.15 9.88
C SER A 15 10.30 -4.49 9.54
N ASP A 16 10.99 -5.59 9.85
CA ASP A 16 10.46 -6.95 9.64
C ASP A 16 9.09 -7.14 10.32
N ARG A 17 8.92 -6.57 11.51
CA ARG A 17 7.64 -6.58 12.24
C ARG A 17 6.54 -5.88 11.44
N GLN A 18 6.81 -4.70 10.90
CA GLN A 18 5.83 -3.97 10.09
C GLN A 18 5.49 -4.72 8.80
N LEU A 19 6.48 -5.30 8.13
CA LEU A 19 6.26 -6.09 6.92
C LEU A 19 5.40 -7.34 7.20
N LEU A 20 5.67 -8.03 8.31
CA LEU A 20 4.89 -9.19 8.75
C LEU A 20 3.44 -8.82 9.02
N LEU A 21 3.20 -7.73 9.77
CA LEU A 21 1.86 -7.24 10.09
C LEU A 21 1.11 -6.78 8.84
N LEU A 22 1.78 -6.05 7.94
CA LEU A 22 1.19 -5.58 6.69
C LEU A 22 0.83 -6.75 5.76
N GLY A 23 1.69 -7.77 5.67
CA GLY A 23 1.41 -8.99 4.93
C GLY A 23 0.24 -9.78 5.51
N ALA A 24 0.12 -9.86 6.85
CA ALA A 24 -1.01 -10.50 7.50
C ALA A 24 -2.33 -9.75 7.23
N ALA A 25 -2.31 -8.41 7.29
CA ALA A 25 -3.46 -7.57 6.98
C ALA A 25 -3.89 -7.67 5.51
N ALA A 26 -2.93 -7.75 4.58
CA ALA A 26 -3.22 -7.95 3.17
C ALA A 26 -3.92 -9.30 2.93
N ARG A 27 -3.40 -10.38 3.53
CA ARG A 27 -3.99 -11.73 3.45
C ARG A 27 -5.40 -11.79 4.04
N SER A 28 -5.62 -11.23 5.23
CA SER A 28 -6.94 -11.27 5.88
C SER A 28 -8.00 -10.50 5.09
N ARG A 29 -7.60 -9.49 4.32
CA ARG A 29 -8.48 -8.68 3.46
C ARG A 29 -8.58 -9.20 2.01
N GLY A 30 -7.87 -10.27 1.65
CA GLY A 30 -7.83 -10.78 0.27
C GLY A 30 -7.29 -9.77 -0.75
N ARG A 31 -6.41 -8.86 -0.34
CA ARG A 31 -5.88 -7.76 -1.17
C ARG A 31 -4.36 -7.79 -1.22
N SER A 32 -3.77 -7.07 -2.18
CA SER A 32 -2.32 -6.95 -2.28
C SER A 32 -1.76 -5.98 -1.24
N VAL A 33 -0.50 -6.16 -0.83
CA VAL A 33 0.21 -5.19 0.02
C VAL A 33 0.24 -3.80 -0.63
N ALA A 34 0.40 -3.73 -1.96
CA ALA A 34 0.41 -2.48 -2.69
C ALA A 34 -0.93 -1.73 -2.58
N ASP A 35 -2.06 -2.43 -2.58
CA ASP A 35 -3.37 -1.83 -2.39
C ASP A 35 -3.56 -1.24 -1.00
N LEU A 36 -3.04 -1.92 0.03
CA LEU A 36 -3.09 -1.43 1.40
C LEU A 36 -2.19 -0.21 1.59
N VAL A 37 -0.99 -0.20 0.99
CA VAL A 37 -0.09 0.95 1.02
C VAL A 37 -0.73 2.15 0.31
N ARG A 38 -1.34 1.93 -0.86
CA ARG A 38 -2.06 2.98 -1.59
C ARG A 38 -3.20 3.58 -0.75
N GLU A 39 -4.03 2.74 -0.16
CA GLU A 39 -5.13 3.16 0.73
C GLU A 39 -4.61 3.96 1.93
N ALA A 40 -3.52 3.52 2.57
CA ALA A 40 -2.93 4.22 3.71
C ALA A 40 -2.39 5.60 3.32
N VAL A 41 -1.72 5.71 2.16
CA VAL A 41 -1.22 6.99 1.64
C VAL A 41 -2.36 7.94 1.30
N GLU A 42 -3.42 7.43 0.65
CA GLU A 42 -4.61 8.22 0.31
C GLU A 42 -5.32 8.73 1.56
N ALA A 43 -5.53 7.87 2.56
CA ALA A 43 -6.12 8.26 3.84
C ALA A 43 -5.29 9.32 4.57
N TRP A 44 -3.96 9.20 4.55
CA TRP A 44 -3.05 10.17 5.13
C TRP A 44 -3.12 11.53 4.43
N LEU A 45 -3.17 11.55 3.10
CA LEU A 45 -3.24 12.78 2.30
C LEU A 45 -4.57 13.52 2.45
N VAL A 46 -5.69 12.81 2.67
CA VAL A 46 -7.00 13.43 2.89
C VAL A 46 -7.15 13.96 4.33
N ALA A 47 -6.48 13.33 5.29
CA ALA A 47 -6.49 13.74 6.69
C ALA A 47 -5.50 14.87 7.01
N ALA A 48 -4.64 15.24 6.07
CA ALA A 48 -3.63 16.30 6.18
C ALA A 48 -4.16 17.65 5.65
#